data_AF-A0A2T5RNV7-F1
#
_entry.id   AF-A0A2T5RNV7-F1
#
_cell.length_a   1.000
_cell.length_b   1.000
_cell.length_c   1.000
_cell.angle_alpha   90.00
_cell.angle_beta   90.00
_cell.angle_gamma   90.00
#
_symmetry.space_group_name_H-M   'P 1'
#
loop_
_entity.id
_entity.type
_entity.pdbx_description
1 polymer ?
#
loop_
_entity_poly.entity_id
_entity_poly.type
_entity_poly.pdbx_seq_one_letter_code
_entity_poly.pdbx_strand_id
1 'polypeptide(L)'
;MAFRKKKEHVLELDPDLLIIQECENPAKQGTWQEFSNYIWVGDNNNKGIGVFSRNDFNVKLIEEVKKDISRYVLPVKVTSNGQEIIVLAVWTMNDTLDRKKRYIAQVYTALKYYNNLLMNTLLY
;
A
#
# COMPACT_ATOMS: atom_id res chain seq x y z
N MET A 1 4.59 -0.40 15.94
CA MET A 1 3.19 -0.06 16.30
C MET A 1 2.28 -1.17 15.80
N ALA A 2 1.08 -1.33 16.35
CA ALA A 2 0.16 -2.39 15.96
C ALA A 2 -1.15 -1.79 15.43
N PHE A 3 -1.45 -1.99 14.14
CA PHE A 3 -2.64 -1.44 13.49
C PHE A 3 -3.92 -2.12 14.00
N ARG A 4 -3.87 -3.43 14.25
CA ARG A 4 -4.97 -4.24 14.82
C ARG A 4 -5.53 -3.70 16.13
N LYS A 5 -4.76 -2.89 16.87
CA LYS A 5 -5.18 -2.26 18.13
C LYS A 5 -5.85 -0.89 17.93
N LYS A 6 -5.83 -0.35 16.72
CA LYS A 6 -6.29 1.00 16.37
C LYS A 6 -7.33 1.02 15.25
N LYS A 7 -7.53 -0.12 14.57
CA LYS A 7 -8.39 -0.24 13.40
C LYS A 7 -9.83 0.21 13.66
N GLU A 8 -10.38 -0.04 14.85
CA GLU A 8 -11.76 0.34 15.19
C GLU A 8 -12.03 1.84 14.96
N HIS A 9 -11.09 2.71 15.36
CA HIS A 9 -11.25 4.16 15.18
C HIS A 9 -11.30 4.60 13.72
N VAL A 10 -10.62 3.90 12.82
CA VAL A 10 -10.68 4.21 11.38
C VAL A 10 -11.88 3.55 10.72
N LEU A 11 -12.37 2.42 11.25
CA LEU A 11 -13.57 1.76 10.76
C LEU A 11 -14.85 2.58 11.04
N GLU A 12 -14.83 3.44 12.07
CA GLU A 12 -15.91 4.43 12.32
C GLU A 12 -16.13 5.40 11.14
N LEU A 13 -15.12 5.60 10.28
CA LEU A 13 -15.24 6.44 9.08
C LEU A 13 -15.82 5.70 7.87
N ASP A 14 -16.14 4.42 8.04
CA ASP A 14 -16.55 3.47 7.00
C ASP A 14 -15.72 3.54 5.69
N PRO A 15 -14.39 3.39 5.77
CA PRO A 15 -13.54 3.49 4.59
C PRO A 15 -13.70 2.28 3.66
N ASP A 16 -13.73 2.54 2.35
CA ASP A 16 -13.66 1.52 1.29
C ASP A 16 -12.22 0.99 1.09
N LEU A 17 -11.23 1.86 1.28
CA LEU A 17 -9.81 1.56 1.10
C LEU A 17 -8.98 2.20 2.21
N LEU A 18 -8.07 1.42 2.81
CA LEU A 18 -7.10 1.92 3.79
C LEU A 18 -5.68 1.62 3.31
N ILE A 19 -4.80 2.62 3.42
CA ILE A 19 -3.37 2.48 3.14
C ILE A 19 -2.61 2.76 4.43
N ILE A 20 -2.04 1.72 5.04
CA ILE A 20 -1.43 1.79 6.36
C ILE A 20 0.08 1.63 6.24
N GLN A 21 0.79 2.70 6.59
CA GLN A 21 2.25 2.70 6.74
C GLN A 21 2.65 2.10 8.09
N GLU A 22 3.86 1.55 8.18
CA GLU A 22 4.33 0.81 9.38
C GLU A 22 3.36 -0.28 9.84
N CYS A 23 2.67 -0.91 8.90
CA CYS A 23 1.68 -1.95 9.14
C CYS A 23 2.34 -3.29 9.47
N GLU A 24 1.84 -3.94 10.52
CA GLU A 24 2.17 -5.35 10.80
C GLU A 24 1.65 -6.28 9.70
N ASN A 25 2.24 -7.47 9.57
CA ASN A 25 1.89 -8.43 8.53
C ASN A 25 0.53 -9.10 8.85
N PRO A 26 -0.52 -8.83 8.05
CA PRO A 26 -1.86 -9.35 8.32
C PRO A 26 -1.95 -10.88 8.24
N ALA A 27 -1.07 -11.51 7.46
CA ALA A 27 -1.01 -12.96 7.32
C ALA A 27 -0.39 -13.67 8.54
N LYS A 28 0.19 -12.93 9.48
CA LYS A 28 0.88 -13.48 10.66
C LYS A 28 0.34 -12.95 11.99
N GLN A 29 -0.34 -11.81 11.98
CA GLN A 29 -0.79 -11.13 13.20
C GLN A 29 -2.18 -10.56 13.03
N GLY A 30 -3.03 -10.68 14.05
CA GLY A 30 -4.36 -10.07 14.09
C GLY A 30 -5.44 -10.88 13.37
N THR A 31 -6.66 -10.38 13.46
CA THR A 31 -7.83 -10.80 12.69
C THR A 31 -8.29 -9.63 11.84
N TRP A 32 -8.71 -9.92 10.61
CA TRP A 32 -8.94 -8.91 9.56
C TRP A 32 -10.24 -9.19 8.81
N GLN A 33 -11.25 -9.72 9.51
CA GLN A 33 -12.52 -10.18 8.93
C GLN A 33 -13.38 -9.03 8.39
N GLU A 34 -13.16 -7.82 8.93
CA GLU A 34 -13.77 -6.58 8.47
C GLU A 34 -13.27 -6.10 7.10
N PHE A 35 -12.16 -6.66 6.62
CA PHE A 35 -11.57 -6.34 5.32
C PHE A 35 -11.90 -7.45 4.32
N SER A 36 -12.36 -7.06 3.14
CA SER A 36 -12.68 -8.00 2.05
C SER A 36 -11.42 -8.60 1.45
N ASN A 37 -10.35 -7.81 1.36
CA ASN A 37 -9.06 -8.22 0.82
C ASN A 37 -7.94 -7.31 1.37
N TYR A 38 -6.69 -7.76 1.28
CA TYR A 38 -5.53 -6.94 1.57
C TYR A 38 -4.32 -7.33 0.71
N ILE A 39 -3.43 -6.37 0.51
CA ILE A 39 -2.10 -6.56 -0.06
C ILE A 39 -1.11 -5.97 0.92
N TRP A 40 -0.02 -6.69 1.19
CA TRP A 40 1.00 -6.23 2.12
C TRP A 40 2.40 -6.53 1.62
N VAL A 41 3.32 -5.60 1.87
CA VAL A 41 4.75 -5.83 1.68
C VAL A 41 5.54 -5.27 2.86
N GLY A 42 6.49 -6.05 3.36
CA GLY A 42 7.42 -5.62 4.38
C GLY A 42 8.63 -6.54 4.50
N ASP A 43 9.54 -6.18 5.42
CA ASP A 43 10.78 -6.94 5.65
C ASP A 43 10.65 -7.90 6.83
N ASN A 44 9.70 -7.66 7.72
CA ASN A 44 9.41 -8.52 8.86
C ASN A 44 7.92 -8.42 9.23
N ASN A 45 7.48 -9.29 10.14
CA ASN A 45 6.07 -9.40 10.49
C ASN A 45 5.50 -8.18 11.25
N ASN A 46 6.34 -7.24 11.68
CA ASN A 46 5.93 -6.10 12.50
C ASN A 46 5.90 -4.78 11.72
N LYS A 47 6.44 -4.73 10.49
CA LYS A 47 6.65 -3.46 9.79
C LYS A 47 6.68 -3.63 8.27
N GLY A 48 5.75 -2.96 7.62
CA GLY A 48 5.57 -2.90 6.17
C GLY A 48 4.55 -1.83 5.78
N ILE A 49 4.04 -1.92 4.56
CA ILE A 49 2.88 -1.16 4.08
C ILE A 49 1.77 -2.14 3.70
N GLY A 50 0.55 -1.83 4.15
CA GLY A 50 -0.65 -2.61 3.85
C GLY A 50 -1.68 -1.76 3.11
N VAL A 51 -2.31 -2.34 2.09
CA VAL A 51 -3.49 -1.81 1.42
C VAL A 51 -4.64 -2.76 1.70
N PHE A 52 -5.69 -2.28 2.35
CA PHE A 52 -6.85 -3.06 2.75
C PHE A 52 -8.09 -2.51 2.05
N SER A 53 -8.91 -3.39 1.49
CA SER A 53 -10.22 -3.03 0.94
C SER A 53 -11.35 -3.51 1.83
N ARG A 54 -12.49 -2.83 1.76
CA ARG A 54 -13.74 -3.19 2.43
C ARG A 54 -14.89 -3.17 1.42
N ASN A 55 -16.06 -3.62 1.87
CA ASN A 55 -17.29 -3.58 1.09
C ASN A 55 -17.13 -4.33 -0.25
N ASP A 56 -17.62 -3.73 -1.34
CA ASP A 56 -17.55 -4.23 -2.71
C ASP A 56 -16.23 -3.88 -3.42
N PHE A 57 -15.28 -3.25 -2.72
CA PHE A 57 -13.96 -2.95 -3.26
C PHE A 57 -13.04 -4.17 -3.15
N ASN A 58 -12.29 -4.40 -4.23
CA ASN A 58 -11.25 -5.39 -4.30
C ASN A 58 -9.92 -4.74 -4.69
N VAL A 59 -8.82 -5.29 -4.19
CA VAL A 59 -7.45 -4.85 -4.47
C VAL A 59 -6.66 -5.98 -5.10
N LYS A 60 -5.88 -5.67 -6.14
CA LYS A 60 -4.96 -6.60 -6.76
C LYS A 60 -3.62 -5.94 -7.04
N LEU A 61 -2.53 -6.67 -6.78
CA LEU A 61 -1.20 -6.22 -7.11
C LEU A 61 -1.05 -6.24 -8.64
N ILE A 62 -0.66 -5.12 -9.24
CA ILE A 62 -0.53 -5.02 -10.71
C ILE A 62 0.72 -5.74 -11.18
N GLU A 63 1.83 -5.53 -10.47
CA GLU A 63 3.11 -6.16 -10.75
C GLU A 63 3.89 -6.41 -9.45
N GLU A 64 4.86 -7.33 -9.51
CA GLU A 64 5.70 -7.67 -8.37
C GLU A 64 6.39 -6.42 -7.79
N VAL A 65 6.41 -6.31 -6.46
CA VAL A 65 7.08 -5.21 -5.76
C VAL A 65 8.58 -5.25 -6.01
N LYS A 66 9.11 -4.20 -6.64
CA LYS A 66 10.55 -4.02 -6.86
C LYS A 66 11.21 -3.36 -5.66
N LYS A 67 11.44 -4.17 -4.63
CA LYS A 67 12.00 -3.74 -3.33
C LYS A 67 13.39 -3.10 -3.43
N ASP A 68 14.14 -3.45 -4.46
CA ASP A 68 15.45 -2.88 -4.81
C ASP A 68 15.36 -1.44 -5.31
N ILE A 69 14.23 -1.07 -5.93
CA ILE A 69 13.95 0.27 -6.43
C ILE A 69 13.31 1.13 -5.35
N SER A 70 12.22 0.64 -4.76
CA SER A 70 11.57 1.28 -3.62
C SER A 70 10.91 0.24 -2.71
N ARG A 71 11.40 0.16 -1.48
CA ARG A 71 11.17 -0.98 -0.58
C ARG A 71 9.70 -1.19 -0.19
N TYR A 72 8.96 -0.11 0.04
CA TYR A 72 7.58 -0.14 0.53
C TYR A 72 6.66 0.60 -0.42
N VAL A 73 6.62 0.12 -1.66
CA VAL A 73 5.71 0.61 -2.70
C VAL A 73 4.85 -0.52 -3.22
N LEU A 74 3.55 -0.30 -3.27
CA LEU A 74 2.56 -1.23 -3.80
C LEU A 74 1.81 -0.59 -4.97
N PRO A 75 2.06 -1.03 -6.23
CA PRO A 75 1.21 -0.69 -7.37
C PRO A 75 -0.05 -1.56 -7.33
N VAL A 76 -1.17 -0.96 -6.92
CA VAL A 76 -2.43 -1.66 -6.68
C VAL A 76 -3.48 -1.20 -7.69
N LYS A 77 -4.15 -2.17 -8.32
CA LYS A 77 -5.41 -1.93 -9.02
C LYS A 77 -6.53 -2.10 -8.00
N VAL A 78 -7.36 -1.09 -7.88
CA VAL A 78 -8.58 -1.11 -7.06
C VAL A 78 -9.77 -1.19 -8.01
N THR A 79 -10.68 -2.12 -7.76
CA THR A 79 -11.89 -2.31 -8.57
C THR A 79 -13.13 -2.32 -7.71
N SER A 80 -14.18 -1.63 -8.15
CA SER A 80 -15.53 -1.70 -7.57
C SER A 80 -16.56 -1.36 -8.66
N ASN A 81 -17.68 -2.07 -8.71
CA ASN A 81 -18.81 -1.79 -9.61
C ASN A 81 -18.44 -1.55 -11.08
N GLY A 82 -17.49 -2.33 -11.62
CA GLY A 82 -17.02 -2.20 -13.00
C GLY A 82 -16.10 -1.00 -13.26
N GLN A 83 -15.79 -0.19 -12.25
CA GLN A 83 -14.79 0.87 -12.30
C GLN A 83 -13.45 0.36 -11.78
N GLU A 84 -12.37 0.90 -12.34
CA GLU A 84 -11.01 0.63 -11.87
C GLU A 84 -10.19 1.91 -11.71
N ILE A 85 -9.38 1.94 -10.65
CA ILE A 85 -8.36 2.96 -10.44
C ILE A 85 -7.02 2.30 -10.12
N ILE A 86 -5.93 2.99 -10.45
CA ILE A 86 -4.59 2.59 -10.04
C ILE A 86 -4.17 3.46 -8.85
N VAL A 87 -3.74 2.79 -7.78
CA VAL A 87 -3.22 3.39 -6.57
C VAL A 87 -1.77 2.97 -6.38
N LEU A 88 -0.88 3.95 -6.31
CA LEU A 88 0.50 3.72 -5.90
C LEU A 88 0.64 4.01 -4.41
N ALA A 89 0.50 2.98 -3.57
CA ALA A 89 0.67 3.13 -2.14
C ALA A 89 2.16 3.18 -1.79
N VAL A 90 2.60 4.26 -1.14
CA VAL A 90 4.01 4.54 -0.85
C VAL A 90 4.19 4.78 0.63
N TRP A 91 5.11 4.05 1.25
CA TRP A 91 5.62 4.36 2.58
C TRP A 91 7.09 4.77 2.44
N THR A 92 7.39 5.99 2.88
CA THR A 92 8.78 6.47 2.91
C THR A 92 9.29 6.59 4.32
N MET A 93 10.59 6.36 4.47
CA MET A 93 11.24 6.41 5.77
C MET A 93 12.64 6.98 5.68
N ASN A 94 13.20 7.26 6.86
CA ASN A 94 14.60 7.56 6.98
C ASN A 94 15.44 6.36 6.49
N ASP A 95 16.53 6.68 5.81
CA ASP A 95 17.56 5.73 5.40
C ASP A 95 18.83 6.10 6.17
N THR A 96 19.24 5.24 7.10
CA THR A 96 20.37 5.52 7.98
C THR A 96 21.71 5.44 7.26
N LEU A 97 21.77 4.80 6.09
CA LEU A 97 22.99 4.57 5.33
C LEU A 97 23.18 5.61 4.22
N ASP A 98 22.13 5.97 3.49
CA ASP A 98 22.19 6.92 2.38
C ASP A 98 21.18 8.06 2.54
N ARG A 99 21.69 9.26 2.86
CA ARG A 99 20.86 10.46 3.01
C ARG A 99 20.09 10.83 1.74
N LYS A 100 20.63 10.51 0.56
CA LYS A 100 19.98 10.81 -0.72
C LYS A 100 18.82 9.86 -1.02
N LYS A 101 18.68 8.75 -0.30
CA LYS A 101 17.58 7.78 -0.43
C LYS A 101 16.50 7.96 0.62
N ARG A 102 16.43 9.11 1.29
CA ARG A 102 15.44 9.37 2.34
C ARG A 102 14.16 9.95 1.78
N TYR A 103 13.03 9.59 2.38
CA TYR A 103 11.75 10.31 2.24
C TYR A 103 11.39 10.65 0.79
N ILE A 104 11.47 11.93 0.42
CA ILE A 104 11.09 12.44 -0.91
C ILE A 104 11.79 11.71 -2.05
N ALA A 105 13.04 11.29 -1.86
CA ALA A 105 13.78 10.55 -2.89
C ALA A 105 13.16 9.17 -3.17
N GLN A 106 12.56 8.53 -2.16
CA GLN A 106 11.86 7.25 -2.32
C GLN A 106 10.55 7.45 -3.08
N VAL A 107 9.80 8.52 -2.79
CA VAL A 107 8.60 8.89 -3.57
C VAL A 107 8.98 9.18 -5.02
N TYR A 108 9.98 10.04 -5.25
CA TYR A 108 10.42 10.42 -6.58
C TYR A 108 10.90 9.21 -7.40
N THR A 109 11.68 8.32 -6.78
CA THR A 109 12.15 7.08 -7.42
C THR A 109 10.97 6.18 -7.79
N ALA A 110 10.00 6.02 -6.90
CA ALA A 110 8.78 5.26 -7.17
C ALA A 110 7.97 5.86 -8.32
N LEU A 111 7.71 7.17 -8.30
CA LEU A 111 6.98 7.87 -9.36
C LEU A 111 7.69 7.73 -10.71
N LYS A 112 9.02 7.89 -10.74
CA LYS A 112 9.81 7.72 -11.96
C LYS A 112 9.73 6.30 -12.51
N TYR A 113 9.80 5.30 -11.64
CA TYR A 113 9.74 3.89 -12.03
C TYR A 113 8.34 3.50 -12.55
N TYR A 114 7.29 3.85 -11.80
CA TYR A 114 5.90 3.53 -12.13
C TYR A 114 5.25 4.55 -13.07
N ASN A 115 6.02 5.46 -13.68
CA ASN A 115 5.46 6.54 -14.52
C ASN A 115 4.60 5.99 -15.67
N ASN A 116 5.07 4.96 -16.37
CA ASN A 116 4.32 4.35 -17.47
C ASN A 116 3.01 3.73 -16.98
N LEU A 117 3.04 3.10 -15.80
CA LEU A 117 1.85 2.53 -15.18
C LEU A 117 0.81 3.61 -14.87
N LEU A 118 1.25 4.73 -14.32
CA LEU A 118 0.38 5.85 -13.91
C LEU A 118 -0.15 6.66 -15.10
N MET A 119 0.64 6.80 -16.17
CA MET A 119 0.29 7.65 -17.32
C MET A 119 -0.52 6.92 -18.39
N ASN A 120 -0.36 5.61 -18.55
CA ASN A 120 -1.12 4.83 -19.53
C ASN A 120 -2.61 4.66 -19.19
N THR A 121 -3.04 5.08 -18.00
CA THR A 121 -4.45 5.05 -17.56
C THR A 121 -5.23 6.31 -17.94
N LEU A 122 -4.55 7.34 -18.48
CA LEU A 122 -5.15 8.61 -18.91
C LEU A 122 -5.43 8.66 -20.43
N LEU A 123 -5.74 7.52 -21.05
CA LEU A 123 -6.19 7.52 -22.44
C LEU A 123 -7.66 7.92 -22.49
N TYR A 124 -7.88 9.16 -22.93
CA TYR A 124 -9.16 9.83 -23.21
C TYR A 124 -10.10 9.03 -24.11
#